data_AF-M0AMU6-F1
#
_entry.id   AF-M0AMU6-F1
#
_cell.length_a   1.000
_cell.length_b   1.000
_cell.length_c   1.000
_cell.angle_alpha   90.00
_cell.angle_beta   90.00
_cell.angle_gamma   90.00
#
_symmetry.space_group_name_H-M   'P 1'
#
loop_
_entity.id
_entity.type
_entity.pdbx_description
1 polymer ?
#
loop_
_entity_poly.entity_id
_entity_poly.type
_entity_poly.pdbx_seq_one_letter_code
_entity_poly.pdbx_strand_id
1 'polypeptide(L)'
;MKAVIGKEDDDGVGLRVIDNNDVSHGIHVGFDGEIKYHEQDGYPDDPSERTPNENEHVAQAREYARHYVSQETEYEPFPVEKNLLGIKRVRDTIQKLSDERFRELFQDASEQVNGKGVGGFSGPVDLPPAVGENDWVLFMVDVYLNDDTEIEAVSDIHLRYRDEDGELTSQWNDDPFPDRKPDARLQLVPDLVPSVEEFREYLDYHLRCQIRDCYIGAGLEPPEEFKVLGHGINEYTGRYNLDEITLYDQYNKHHAEIPGYSLEYNYGLGDYGKSITKLQTLTDEDDELEEAIETVLETGEGIGHVLELLEERGFDDPEATLIDVLGP
;
A
#
# COMPACT_ATOMS: atom_id res chain seq x y z
N MET A 1 -20.64 -4.83 -5.08
CA MET A 1 -21.09 -5.09 -3.71
C MET A 1 -22.33 -4.25 -3.39
N LYS A 2 -23.23 -4.74 -2.54
CA LYS A 2 -24.37 -4.00 -1.97
C LYS A 2 -24.61 -4.46 -0.54
N ALA A 3 -25.12 -3.61 0.34
CA ALA A 3 -25.45 -4.01 1.71
C ALA A 3 -26.71 -3.32 2.25
N VAL A 4 -27.25 -3.90 3.32
CA VAL A 4 -28.29 -3.30 4.14
C VAL A 4 -27.98 -3.61 5.61
N ILE A 5 -28.06 -2.59 6.47
CA ILE A 5 -27.93 -2.75 7.93
C ILE A 5 -29.11 -3.57 8.45
N GLY A 6 -28.79 -4.56 9.28
CA GLY A 6 -29.73 -5.40 10.01
C GLY A 6 -29.98 -4.86 11.41
N LYS A 7 -29.85 -5.73 12.41
CA LYS A 7 -29.99 -5.35 13.83
C LYS A 7 -28.63 -5.06 14.43
N GLU A 8 -28.61 -4.04 15.26
CA GLU A 8 -27.55 -3.81 16.25
C GLU A 8 -27.92 -4.52 17.55
N ASP A 9 -26.92 -5.08 18.22
CA ASP A 9 -27.01 -5.67 19.55
C ASP A 9 -25.82 -5.23 20.42
N ASP A 10 -25.68 -5.81 21.61
CA ASP A 10 -24.65 -5.43 22.57
C ASP A 10 -23.22 -5.73 22.06
N ASP A 11 -23.07 -6.55 21.01
CA ASP A 11 -21.78 -7.01 20.50
C ASP A 11 -21.40 -6.39 19.14
N GLY A 12 -22.32 -5.68 18.46
CA GLY A 12 -22.04 -5.04 17.18
C GLY A 12 -23.26 -4.87 16.26
N VAL A 13 -22.98 -4.80 14.95
CA VAL A 13 -23.95 -4.53 13.90
C VAL A 13 -24.04 -5.71 12.94
N GLY A 14 -25.22 -6.30 12.83
CA GLY A 14 -25.53 -7.31 11.81
C GLY A 14 -25.89 -6.67 10.47
N LEU A 15 -25.47 -7.28 9.36
CA LEU A 15 -25.70 -6.83 8.00
C LEU A 15 -26.02 -7.98 7.05
N ARG A 16 -26.70 -7.64 5.96
CA ARG A 16 -26.74 -8.48 4.76
C ARG A 16 -25.91 -7.82 3.67
N VAL A 17 -24.88 -8.51 3.18
CA VAL A 17 -24.05 -8.10 2.05
C VAL A 17 -24.40 -8.97 0.83
N ILE A 18 -24.46 -8.37 -0.35
CA ILE A 18 -24.47 -9.07 -1.65
C ILE A 18 -23.13 -8.76 -2.31
N ASP A 19 -22.37 -9.80 -2.60
CA ASP A 19 -21.04 -9.65 -3.20
C ASP A 19 -21.10 -9.40 -4.72
N ASN A 20 -19.94 -9.38 -5.39
CA ASN A 20 -19.86 -9.15 -6.83
C ASN A 20 -20.30 -10.36 -7.69
N ASN A 21 -20.52 -11.52 -7.08
CA ASN A 21 -21.05 -12.72 -7.73
C ASN A 21 -22.52 -12.97 -7.38
N ASP A 22 -23.21 -11.95 -6.85
CA ASP A 22 -24.59 -12.02 -6.38
C ASP A 22 -24.82 -13.03 -5.23
N VAL A 23 -23.76 -13.44 -4.50
CA VAL A 23 -23.86 -14.29 -3.32
C VAL A 23 -24.26 -13.44 -2.12
N SER A 24 -25.15 -13.98 -1.29
CA SER A 24 -25.63 -13.30 -0.08
C SER A 24 -24.86 -13.74 1.16
N HIS A 25 -24.33 -12.77 1.88
CA HIS A 25 -23.55 -12.96 3.10
C HIS A 25 -24.25 -12.34 4.31
N GLY A 26 -24.31 -13.11 5.40
CA GLY A 26 -24.70 -12.64 6.72
C GLY A 26 -23.50 -12.34 7.54
N ILE A 27 -23.30 -11.09 7.88
CA ILE A 27 -22.08 -10.66 8.57
C ILE A 27 -22.49 -9.88 9.80
N HIS A 28 -21.89 -10.22 10.94
CA HIS A 28 -21.98 -9.42 12.15
C HIS A 28 -20.60 -8.84 12.44
N VAL A 29 -20.54 -7.50 12.46
CA VAL A 29 -19.32 -6.73 12.64
C VAL A 29 -19.35 -6.15 14.04
N GLY A 30 -18.35 -6.50 14.85
CA GLY A 30 -18.16 -5.92 16.17
C GLY A 30 -17.77 -4.45 16.10
N PHE A 31 -17.99 -3.70 17.18
CA PHE A 31 -17.61 -2.29 17.25
C PHE A 31 -16.10 -2.04 17.09
N ASP A 32 -15.29 -3.08 17.34
CA ASP A 32 -13.84 -3.10 17.14
C ASP A 32 -13.42 -3.47 15.70
N GLY A 33 -14.35 -3.91 14.85
CA GLY A 33 -14.07 -4.42 13.51
C GLY A 33 -13.92 -5.92 13.38
N GLU A 34 -13.96 -6.67 14.49
CA GLU A 34 -13.90 -8.12 14.44
C GLU A 34 -15.17 -8.68 13.78
N ILE A 35 -15.02 -9.65 12.89
CA ILE A 35 -16.17 -10.35 12.31
C ILE A 35 -16.62 -11.45 13.29
N LYS A 36 -17.65 -11.16 14.08
CA LYS A 36 -18.19 -12.09 15.09
C LYS A 36 -18.95 -13.26 14.47
N TYR A 37 -19.54 -13.03 13.30
CA TYR A 37 -20.29 -14.04 12.56
C TYR A 37 -20.20 -13.79 11.05
N HIS A 38 -20.04 -14.86 10.27
CA HIS A 38 -20.12 -14.83 8.81
C HIS A 38 -20.78 -16.14 8.30
N GLU A 39 -21.93 -16.02 7.65
CA GLU A 39 -22.61 -17.10 6.91
C GLU A 39 -22.79 -16.74 5.43
N GLN A 40 -22.78 -17.74 4.55
CA GLN A 40 -23.09 -17.65 3.13
C GLN A 40 -23.30 -19.06 2.57
N ASP A 41 -24.01 -19.20 1.44
CA ASP A 41 -24.28 -20.50 0.79
C ASP A 41 -23.72 -20.61 -0.65
N GLY A 42 -22.97 -19.62 -1.12
CA GLY A 42 -22.44 -19.55 -2.49
C GLY A 42 -21.06 -20.19 -2.69
N TYR A 43 -20.31 -20.38 -1.61
CA TYR A 43 -18.95 -20.91 -1.56
C TYR A 43 -18.84 -22.04 -0.53
N PRO A 44 -17.87 -22.96 -0.64
CA PRO A 44 -17.61 -23.97 0.38
C PRO A 44 -17.46 -23.38 1.80
N ASP A 45 -17.91 -24.10 2.84
CA ASP A 45 -17.79 -23.65 4.23
C ASP A 45 -16.35 -23.73 4.73
N ASP A 46 -15.64 -24.80 4.37
CA ASP A 46 -14.23 -24.98 4.67
C ASP A 46 -13.37 -24.10 3.75
N PRO A 47 -12.58 -23.14 4.28
CA PRO A 47 -11.72 -22.29 3.47
C PRO A 47 -10.70 -23.05 2.61
N SER A 48 -10.30 -24.27 3.02
CA SER A 48 -9.37 -25.11 2.27
C SER A 48 -10.01 -25.80 1.06
N GLU A 49 -11.34 -25.84 1.00
CA GLU A 49 -12.09 -26.33 -0.16
C GLU A 49 -12.43 -25.22 -1.17
N ARG A 50 -12.17 -23.94 -0.81
CA ARG A 50 -12.37 -22.79 -1.70
C ARG A 50 -11.17 -22.59 -2.63
N THR A 51 -11.46 -22.17 -3.85
CA THR A 51 -10.44 -21.59 -4.74
C THR A 51 -9.92 -20.27 -4.15
N PRO A 52 -8.74 -19.80 -4.57
CA PRO A 52 -8.20 -18.50 -4.14
C PRO A 52 -9.16 -17.34 -4.40
N ASN A 53 -9.79 -17.27 -5.58
CA ASN A 53 -10.79 -16.24 -5.88
C ASN A 53 -12.04 -16.31 -4.98
N GLU A 54 -12.51 -17.52 -4.64
CA GLU A 54 -13.65 -17.65 -3.72
C GLU A 54 -13.28 -17.20 -2.29
N ASN A 55 -12.04 -17.48 -1.84
CA ASN A 55 -11.53 -16.92 -0.59
C ASN A 55 -11.49 -15.40 -0.63
N GLU A 56 -11.10 -14.80 -1.75
CA GLU A 56 -11.08 -13.37 -1.93
C GLU A 56 -12.48 -12.74 -1.94
N HIS A 57 -13.48 -13.34 -2.59
CA HIS A 57 -14.85 -12.84 -2.51
C HIS A 57 -15.41 -12.83 -1.08
N VAL A 58 -15.13 -13.90 -0.31
CA VAL A 58 -15.50 -13.98 1.11
C VAL A 58 -14.75 -12.92 1.93
N ALA A 59 -13.48 -12.66 1.64
CA ALA A 59 -12.71 -11.59 2.27
C ALA A 59 -13.25 -10.19 1.93
N GLN A 60 -13.54 -9.93 0.66
CA GLN A 60 -14.14 -8.69 0.17
C GLN A 60 -15.49 -8.43 0.83
N ALA A 61 -16.34 -9.45 1.01
CA ALA A 61 -17.61 -9.30 1.71
C ALA A 61 -17.43 -8.82 3.16
N ARG A 62 -16.40 -9.32 3.86
CA ARG A 62 -16.06 -8.89 5.23
C ARG A 62 -15.55 -7.46 5.27
N GLU A 63 -14.63 -7.09 4.37
CA GLU A 63 -14.12 -5.72 4.30
C GLU A 63 -15.25 -4.75 3.92
N TYR A 64 -16.04 -5.08 2.89
CA TYR A 64 -17.19 -4.27 2.50
C TYR A 64 -18.20 -4.09 3.63
N ALA A 65 -18.42 -5.11 4.47
CA ALA A 65 -19.27 -4.99 5.65
C ALA A 65 -18.74 -3.93 6.63
N ARG A 66 -17.43 -3.95 6.95
CA ARG A 66 -16.80 -2.92 7.80
C ARG A 66 -16.94 -1.52 7.20
N HIS A 67 -16.67 -1.40 5.89
CA HIS A 67 -16.86 -0.16 5.15
C HIS A 67 -18.29 0.35 5.27
N TYR A 68 -19.28 -0.50 5.02
CA TYR A 68 -20.68 -0.11 5.05
C TYR A 68 -21.15 0.30 6.46
N VAL A 69 -20.73 -0.41 7.51
CA VAL A 69 -20.99 0.02 8.90
C VAL A 69 -20.41 1.42 9.15
N SER A 70 -19.18 1.69 8.70
CA SER A 70 -18.55 3.01 8.90
C SER A 70 -19.24 4.16 8.18
N GLN A 71 -19.95 3.88 7.09
CA GLN A 71 -20.67 4.90 6.32
C GLN A 71 -22.07 5.17 6.87
N GLU A 72 -22.72 4.14 7.43
CA GLU A 72 -24.12 4.20 7.85
C GLU A 72 -24.30 4.38 9.37
N THR A 73 -23.22 4.31 10.15
CA THR A 73 -23.23 4.41 11.61
C THR A 73 -22.13 5.34 12.12
N GLU A 74 -22.06 5.54 13.44
CA GLU A 74 -20.98 6.30 14.09
C GLU A 74 -19.72 5.46 14.38
N TYR A 75 -19.76 4.16 14.11
CA TYR A 75 -18.67 3.24 14.43
C TYR A 75 -17.60 3.25 13.33
N GLU A 76 -16.32 3.13 13.72
CA GLU A 76 -15.19 2.93 12.79
C GLU A 76 -14.56 1.54 12.98
N PRO A 77 -15.26 0.47 12.55
CA PRO A 77 -14.91 -0.91 12.86
C PRO A 77 -13.83 -1.44 11.93
N PHE A 78 -12.67 -0.79 11.88
CA PHE A 78 -11.56 -1.19 11.01
C PHE A 78 -10.33 -1.60 11.81
N PRO A 79 -9.57 -2.62 11.40
CA PRO A 79 -8.16 -2.71 11.77
C PRO A 79 -7.45 -1.39 11.43
N VAL A 80 -6.45 -1.01 12.22
CA VAL A 80 -5.72 0.26 12.07
C VAL A 80 -5.23 0.45 10.63
N GLU A 81 -4.69 -0.60 10.03
CA GLU A 81 -4.11 -0.60 8.68
C GLU A 81 -5.13 -0.32 7.58
N LYS A 82 -6.41 -0.58 7.85
CA LYS A 82 -7.52 -0.50 6.88
C LYS A 82 -8.55 0.55 7.29
N ASN A 83 -8.22 1.44 8.22
CA ASN A 83 -9.13 2.49 8.67
C ASN A 83 -9.27 3.59 7.61
N LEU A 84 -10.11 3.37 6.60
CA LEU A 84 -10.29 4.28 5.46
C LEU A 84 -10.53 5.73 5.89
N LEU A 85 -11.39 5.96 6.89
CA LEU A 85 -11.71 7.30 7.37
C LEU A 85 -10.52 7.93 8.10
N GLY A 86 -9.85 7.17 8.97
CA GLY A 86 -8.65 7.61 9.65
C GLY A 86 -7.49 7.94 8.70
N ILE A 87 -7.23 7.09 7.71
CA ILE A 87 -6.21 7.31 6.67
C ILE A 87 -6.50 8.60 5.89
N LYS A 88 -7.76 8.84 5.51
CA LYS A 88 -8.18 10.09 4.86
C LYS A 88 -7.97 11.31 5.74
N ARG A 89 -8.38 11.26 7.02
CA ARG A 89 -8.17 12.36 7.97
C ARG A 89 -6.69 12.65 8.16
N VAL A 90 -5.87 11.62 8.39
CA VAL A 90 -4.42 11.75 8.57
C VAL A 90 -3.77 12.38 7.34
N ARG A 91 -4.10 11.92 6.13
CA ARG A 91 -3.60 12.52 4.88
C ARG A 91 -3.95 14.01 4.80
N ASP A 92 -5.22 14.36 5.00
CA ASP A 92 -5.67 15.74 4.92
C ASP A 92 -5.05 16.63 6.01
N THR A 93 -4.73 16.07 7.18
CA THR A 93 -4.07 16.79 8.28
C THR A 93 -2.58 16.97 8.02
N ILE A 94 -1.88 15.97 7.48
CA ILE A 94 -0.47 16.07 7.07
C ILE A 94 -0.27 17.26 6.12
N GLN A 95 -1.17 17.42 5.13
CA GLN A 95 -1.10 18.51 4.15
C GLN A 95 -1.29 19.92 4.75
N LYS A 96 -1.88 20.02 5.94
CA LYS A 96 -2.13 21.30 6.63
C LYS A 96 -1.04 21.66 7.65
N LEU A 97 -0.10 20.74 7.91
CA LEU A 97 0.99 21.01 8.85
C LEU A 97 1.90 22.13 8.34
N SER A 98 2.46 22.90 9.28
CA SER A 98 3.60 23.77 8.97
C SER A 98 4.83 22.93 8.63
N ASP A 99 5.75 23.48 7.85
CA ASP A 99 7.00 22.78 7.52
C ASP A 99 7.83 22.43 8.75
N GLU A 100 7.78 23.25 9.79
CA GLU A 100 8.45 22.97 11.06
C GLU A 100 7.83 21.75 11.75
N ARG A 101 6.49 21.72 11.89
CA ARG A 101 5.80 20.62 12.55
C ARG A 101 5.88 19.32 11.74
N PHE A 102 5.83 19.41 10.41
CA PHE A 102 6.00 18.25 9.55
C PHE A 102 7.39 17.63 9.72
N ARG A 103 8.46 18.44 9.70
CA ARG A 103 9.82 17.93 9.94
C ARG A 103 9.96 17.33 11.33
N GLU A 104 9.43 17.99 12.35
CA GLU A 104 9.46 17.47 13.73
C GLU A 104 8.84 16.06 13.84
N LEU A 105 7.75 15.80 13.12
CA LEU A 105 7.03 14.53 13.20
C LEU A 105 7.58 13.45 12.26
N PHE A 106 8.03 13.82 11.05
CA PHE A 106 8.23 12.86 9.96
C PHE A 106 9.65 12.84 9.40
N GLN A 107 10.59 13.63 9.94
CA GLN A 107 11.98 13.59 9.49
C GLN A 107 12.59 12.19 9.64
N ASP A 108 12.40 11.53 10.78
CA ASP A 108 12.95 10.19 11.01
C ASP A 108 12.39 9.16 10.03
N ALA A 109 11.09 9.23 9.74
CA ALA A 109 10.46 8.37 8.73
C ALA A 109 11.02 8.65 7.33
N SER A 110 11.24 9.92 6.98
CA SER A 110 11.88 10.33 5.72
C SER A 110 13.31 9.82 5.62
N GLU A 111 14.08 9.84 6.70
CA GLU A 111 15.45 9.33 6.73
C GLU A 111 15.47 7.80 6.66
N GLN A 112 14.49 7.13 7.28
CA GLN A 112 14.40 5.67 7.30
C GLN A 112 14.08 5.09 5.92
N VAL A 113 13.13 5.66 5.16
CA VAL A 113 12.79 5.15 3.82
C VAL A 113 13.99 5.22 2.88
N ASN A 114 14.82 6.27 3.00
CA ASN A 114 16.04 6.44 2.21
C ASN A 114 17.23 5.60 2.72
N GLY A 115 17.16 5.11 3.97
CA GLY A 115 18.26 4.45 4.66
C GLY A 115 18.53 3.00 4.21
N LYS A 116 17.72 2.45 3.29
CA LYS A 116 17.96 1.13 2.72
C LYS A 116 18.08 1.25 1.20
N GLY A 117 19.26 0.95 0.65
CA GLY A 117 19.54 0.94 -0.80
C GLY A 117 20.34 2.12 -1.34
N VAL A 118 20.43 3.26 -0.64
CA VAL A 118 21.16 4.44 -1.15
C VAL A 118 22.46 4.67 -0.36
N GLY A 119 23.59 4.38 -0.99
CA GLY A 119 24.91 4.94 -0.60
C GLY A 119 25.44 4.61 0.79
N GLY A 120 24.92 3.59 1.47
CA GLY A 120 25.36 3.20 2.82
C GLY A 120 24.91 4.15 3.93
N PHE A 121 23.87 4.95 3.70
CA PHE A 121 23.19 5.67 4.78
C PHE A 121 22.45 4.66 5.68
N SER A 122 22.58 4.79 7.00
CA SER A 122 21.76 4.04 7.96
C SER A 122 20.57 4.91 8.38
N GLY A 123 19.36 4.37 8.31
CA GLY A 123 18.18 5.01 8.89
C GLY A 123 18.30 5.17 10.41
N PRO A 124 17.44 6.00 11.05
CA PRO A 124 17.45 6.21 12.49
C PRO A 124 17.17 4.95 13.30
N VAL A 125 16.49 3.95 12.73
CA VAL A 125 16.25 2.65 13.33
C VAL A 125 17.15 1.59 12.69
N ASP A 126 17.97 0.95 13.53
CA ASP A 126 18.81 -0.18 13.14
C ASP A 126 17.97 -1.34 12.60
N LEU A 127 18.35 -1.86 11.43
CA LEU A 127 17.72 -3.06 10.89
C LEU A 127 18.16 -4.31 11.66
N PRO A 128 17.25 -5.25 11.94
CA PRO A 128 17.60 -6.53 12.54
C PRO A 128 18.64 -7.29 11.70
N PRO A 129 19.54 -8.08 12.32
CA PRO A 129 20.55 -8.84 11.58
C PRO A 129 20.00 -9.82 10.53
N ALA A 130 18.76 -10.26 10.70
CA ALA A 130 18.05 -11.12 9.76
C ALA A 130 17.66 -10.40 8.45
N VAL A 131 17.67 -9.06 8.45
CA VAL A 131 17.32 -8.25 7.27
C VAL A 131 18.61 -7.91 6.53
N GLY A 132 18.90 -8.66 5.48
CA GLY A 132 19.96 -8.36 4.53
C GLY A 132 19.66 -7.12 3.68
N GLU A 133 20.67 -6.75 2.90
CA GLU A 133 20.65 -5.57 2.03
C GLU A 133 19.46 -5.57 1.06
N ASN A 134 19.16 -6.73 0.47
CA ASN A 134 18.10 -6.90 -0.53
C ASN A 134 16.82 -7.53 0.05
N ASP A 135 16.77 -7.81 1.36
CA ASP A 135 15.61 -8.48 1.95
C ASP A 135 14.41 -7.54 2.08
N TRP A 136 13.21 -8.10 2.14
CA TRP A 136 12.02 -7.27 2.35
C TRP A 136 11.94 -6.76 3.81
N VAL A 137 11.61 -5.47 3.97
CA VAL A 137 11.28 -4.85 5.25
C VAL A 137 10.20 -3.79 5.05
N LEU A 138 9.29 -3.69 6.01
CA LEU A 138 8.25 -2.67 6.07
C LEU A 138 8.47 -1.79 7.31
N PHE A 139 8.41 -0.48 7.09
CA PHE A 139 8.46 0.54 8.12
C PHE A 139 7.03 0.98 8.45
N MET A 140 6.62 0.90 9.71
CA MET A 140 5.28 1.27 10.14
C MET A 140 5.34 2.44 11.12
N VAL A 141 4.51 3.46 10.89
CA VAL A 141 4.39 4.62 11.78
C VAL A 141 2.93 4.81 12.13
N ASP A 142 2.61 4.78 13.42
CA ASP A 142 1.27 5.03 13.93
C ASP A 142 1.04 6.53 14.10
N VAL A 143 -0.10 7.02 13.64
CA VAL A 143 -0.47 8.43 13.68
C VAL A 143 -1.72 8.62 14.53
N TYR A 144 -1.64 9.52 15.50
CA TYR A 144 -2.70 9.81 16.45
C TYR A 144 -3.21 11.24 16.25
N LEU A 145 -4.51 11.40 16.02
CA LEU A 145 -5.17 12.70 15.95
C LEU A 145 -5.80 13.07 17.29
N ASN A 146 -5.81 14.35 17.66
CA ASN A 146 -6.59 14.83 18.81
C ASN A 146 -8.07 15.07 18.43
N ASP A 147 -8.88 15.48 19.41
CA ASP A 147 -10.31 15.78 19.20
C ASP A 147 -10.56 16.91 18.17
N ASP A 148 -9.57 17.78 17.94
CA ASP A 148 -9.61 18.87 16.95
C ASP A 148 -9.08 18.43 15.56
N THR A 149 -8.83 17.13 15.37
CA THR A 149 -8.32 16.51 14.12
C THR A 149 -6.89 16.91 13.74
N GLU A 150 -6.11 17.42 14.69
CA GLU A 150 -4.68 17.74 14.52
C GLU A 150 -3.81 16.54 14.92
N ILE A 151 -2.63 16.39 14.34
CA ILE A 151 -1.70 15.32 14.73
C ILE A 151 -1.12 15.61 16.12
N GLU A 152 -1.56 14.82 17.09
CA GLU A 152 -1.14 14.87 18.48
C GLU A 152 0.27 14.28 18.62
N ALA A 153 0.46 13.07 18.09
CA ALA A 153 1.72 12.35 18.14
C ALA A 153 1.83 11.32 17.00
N VAL A 154 3.05 10.85 16.78
CA VAL A 154 3.36 9.67 15.98
C VAL A 154 4.20 8.71 16.81
N SER A 155 4.13 7.40 16.53
CA SER A 155 5.03 6.41 17.13
C SER A 155 6.46 6.54 16.60
N ASP A 156 7.40 5.90 17.29
CA ASP A 156 8.66 5.51 16.67
C ASP A 156 8.37 4.54 15.50
N ILE A 157 9.33 4.42 14.58
CA ILE A 157 9.19 3.55 13.41
C ILE A 157 9.25 2.09 13.85
N HIS A 158 8.15 1.35 13.69
CA HIS A 158 8.09 -0.09 13.90
C HIS A 158 8.55 -0.82 12.63
N LEU A 159 9.02 -2.06 12.79
CA LEU A 159 9.51 -2.87 11.68
C LEU A 159 8.66 -4.13 11.51
N ARG A 160 8.44 -4.54 10.27
CA ARG A 160 7.95 -5.87 9.93
C ARG A 160 8.85 -6.48 8.86
N TYR A 161 9.27 -7.71 9.08
CA TYR A 161 10.32 -8.37 8.28
C TYR A 161 10.20 -9.89 8.42
N ARG A 162 10.99 -10.63 7.64
CA ARG A 162 11.15 -12.08 7.80
C ARG A 162 12.36 -12.37 8.68
N ASP A 163 12.20 -13.18 9.71
CA ASP A 163 13.32 -13.59 10.57
C ASP A 163 14.23 -14.63 9.90
N GLU A 164 15.22 -15.14 10.64
CA GLU A 164 16.20 -16.12 10.15
C GLU A 164 15.56 -17.44 9.66
N ASP A 165 14.33 -17.75 10.12
CA ASP A 165 13.57 -18.93 9.71
C ASP A 165 12.63 -18.62 8.52
N GLY A 166 12.58 -17.36 8.06
CA GLY A 166 11.71 -16.88 6.98
C GLY A 166 10.30 -16.51 7.44
N GLU A 167 10.04 -16.57 8.75
CA GLU A 167 8.73 -16.30 9.34
C GLU A 167 8.49 -14.80 9.49
N LEU A 168 7.25 -14.37 9.22
CA LEU A 168 6.89 -12.96 9.31
C LEU A 168 6.80 -12.53 10.78
N THR A 169 7.64 -11.57 11.17
CA THR A 169 7.68 -11.03 12.53
C THR A 169 7.56 -9.51 12.54
N SER A 170 7.31 -8.93 13.71
CA SER A 170 7.23 -7.47 13.89
C SER A 170 7.99 -7.04 15.13
N GLN A 171 8.73 -5.95 15.00
CA GLN A 171 9.39 -5.24 16.10
C GLN A 171 8.63 -3.94 16.35
N TRP A 172 7.98 -3.86 17.52
CA TRP A 172 7.28 -2.67 17.99
C TRP A 172 8.25 -1.84 18.84
N ASN A 173 8.52 -0.62 18.38
CA ASN A 173 9.32 0.41 19.07
C ASN A 173 8.40 1.31 19.91
N ASP A 174 8.91 2.44 20.43
CA ASP A 174 8.13 3.28 21.35
C ASP A 174 6.84 3.79 20.72
N ASP A 175 5.76 3.68 21.47
CA ASP A 175 4.44 4.20 21.10
C ASP A 175 4.01 5.18 22.20
N PRO A 176 3.73 6.45 21.87
CA PRO A 176 3.31 7.44 22.86
C PRO A 176 1.99 7.07 23.54
N PHE A 177 1.14 6.26 22.89
CA PHE A 177 -0.19 5.91 23.37
C PHE A 177 -0.51 4.41 23.19
N PRO A 178 0.19 3.49 23.88
CA PRO A 178 0.09 2.04 23.63
C PRO A 178 -1.29 1.44 23.95
N ASP A 179 -2.09 2.13 24.77
CA ASP A 179 -3.45 1.72 25.14
C ASP A 179 -4.53 2.37 24.25
N ARG A 180 -4.14 3.20 23.28
CA ARG A 180 -5.03 3.89 22.34
C ARG A 180 -4.82 3.34 20.95
N LYS A 181 -5.92 3.14 20.21
CA LYS A 181 -5.85 2.79 18.80
C LYS A 181 -5.45 4.02 17.97
N PRO A 182 -4.42 3.94 17.12
CA PRO A 182 -4.07 5.04 16.20
C PRO A 182 -5.14 5.26 15.14
N ASP A 183 -5.21 6.49 14.63
CA ASP A 183 -6.14 6.87 13.58
C ASP A 183 -5.75 6.23 12.24
N ALA A 184 -4.44 6.17 11.95
CA ALA A 184 -3.90 5.48 10.79
C ALA A 184 -2.50 4.91 11.09
N ARG A 185 -2.12 3.89 10.33
CA ARG A 185 -0.75 3.37 10.26
C ARG A 185 -0.20 3.56 8.85
N LEU A 186 0.89 4.33 8.75
CA LEU A 186 1.67 4.44 7.52
C LEU A 186 2.39 3.10 7.29
N GLN A 187 2.41 2.60 6.06
CA GLN A 187 3.09 1.35 5.68
C GLN A 187 4.15 1.61 4.61
N LEU A 188 5.27 2.18 5.05
CA LEU A 188 6.32 2.67 4.17
C LEU A 188 7.29 1.54 3.81
N VAL A 189 7.75 1.55 2.56
CA VAL A 189 8.84 0.69 2.08
C VAL A 189 10.09 1.53 1.86
N PRO A 190 11.28 0.91 1.79
CA PRO A 190 12.47 1.57 1.27
C PRO A 190 12.17 2.24 -0.07
N ASP A 191 12.52 3.52 -0.20
CA ASP A 191 12.30 4.30 -1.41
C ASP A 191 13.24 5.52 -1.42
N LEU A 192 13.54 6.06 -2.60
CA LEU A 192 14.38 7.24 -2.76
C LEU A 192 13.52 8.50 -2.74
N VAL A 193 13.53 9.21 -1.62
CA VAL A 193 12.80 10.48 -1.46
C VAL A 193 13.80 11.62 -1.22
N PRO A 194 13.96 12.57 -2.18
CA PRO A 194 15.09 13.50 -2.20
C PRO A 194 15.21 14.45 -1.01
N SER A 195 14.10 14.78 -0.35
CA SER A 195 14.10 15.63 0.83
C SER A 195 12.86 15.39 1.69
N VAL A 196 12.90 15.90 2.93
CA VAL A 196 11.72 15.87 3.83
C VAL A 196 10.54 16.68 3.27
N GLU A 197 10.79 17.71 2.46
CA GLU A 197 9.72 18.44 1.78
C GLU A 197 9.03 17.57 0.72
N GLU A 198 9.81 16.87 -0.11
CA GLU A 198 9.28 15.89 -1.07
C GLU A 198 8.59 14.71 -0.34
N PHE A 199 9.06 14.36 0.86
CA PHE A 199 8.44 13.31 1.67
C PHE A 199 6.99 13.63 2.05
N ARG A 200 6.62 14.91 2.17
CA ARG A 200 5.19 15.27 2.37
C ARG A 200 4.33 14.87 1.17
N GLU A 201 4.82 15.14 -0.05
CA GLU A 201 4.12 14.78 -1.30
C GLU A 201 4.13 13.26 -1.50
N TYR A 202 5.22 12.59 -1.13
CA TYR A 202 5.30 11.13 -1.09
C TYR A 202 4.26 10.52 -0.16
N LEU A 203 4.13 11.04 1.07
CA LEU A 203 3.13 10.54 2.02
C LEU A 203 1.70 10.75 1.52
N ASP A 204 1.40 11.86 0.84
CA ASP A 204 0.09 12.05 0.21
C ASP A 204 -0.19 10.97 -0.85
N TYR A 205 0.75 10.78 -1.77
CA TYR A 205 0.69 9.73 -2.79
C TYR A 205 0.53 8.33 -2.18
N HIS A 206 1.38 7.98 -1.22
CA HIS A 206 1.38 6.67 -0.58
C HIS A 206 0.08 6.42 0.21
N LEU A 207 -0.46 7.43 0.91
CA LEU A 207 -1.74 7.34 1.58
C LEU A 207 -2.90 7.18 0.57
N ARG A 208 -2.81 7.76 -0.62
CA ARG A 208 -3.76 7.47 -1.71
C ARG A 208 -3.67 6.03 -2.20
N CYS A 209 -2.47 5.44 -2.27
CA CYS A 209 -2.30 3.99 -2.52
C CYS A 209 -2.92 3.14 -1.39
N GLN A 210 -2.72 3.49 -0.11
CA GLN A 210 -3.38 2.78 0.99
C GLN A 210 -4.92 2.90 0.94
N ILE A 211 -5.44 4.08 0.60
CA ILE A 211 -6.88 4.32 0.42
C ILE A 211 -7.43 3.49 -0.73
N ARG A 212 -6.74 3.46 -1.87
CA ARG A 212 -7.07 2.62 -3.03
C ARG A 212 -7.26 1.16 -2.60
N ASP A 213 -6.29 0.63 -1.86
CA ASP A 213 -6.29 -0.77 -1.42
C ASP A 213 -7.45 -1.07 -0.46
N CYS A 214 -7.89 -0.10 0.35
CA CYS A 214 -9.11 -0.27 1.15
C CYS A 214 -10.36 -0.47 0.27
N TYR A 215 -10.50 0.27 -0.83
CA TYR A 215 -11.63 0.08 -1.77
C TYR A 215 -11.53 -1.24 -2.52
N ILE A 216 -10.36 -1.54 -3.10
CA ILE A 216 -10.14 -2.78 -3.86
C ILE A 216 -10.38 -4.00 -2.97
N GLY A 217 -9.85 -3.96 -1.75
CA GLY A 217 -10.07 -4.99 -0.74
C GLY A 217 -11.52 -5.15 -0.30
N ALA A 218 -12.34 -4.11 -0.43
CA ALA A 218 -13.79 -4.17 -0.23
C ALA A 218 -14.55 -4.59 -1.50
N GLY A 219 -13.87 -5.00 -2.57
CA GLY A 219 -14.50 -5.34 -3.86
C GLY A 219 -15.18 -4.14 -4.54
N LEU A 220 -14.66 -2.93 -4.31
CA LEU A 220 -15.17 -1.68 -4.85
C LEU A 220 -14.16 -1.02 -5.79
N GLU A 221 -14.69 -0.31 -6.78
CA GLU A 221 -13.88 0.61 -7.59
C GLU A 221 -13.54 1.86 -6.74
N PRO A 222 -12.27 2.23 -6.60
CA PRO A 222 -11.87 3.47 -5.95
C PRO A 222 -12.40 4.72 -6.68
N PRO A 223 -12.69 5.81 -5.96
CA PRO A 223 -12.83 7.14 -6.54
C PRO A 223 -11.62 7.54 -7.39
N GLU A 224 -11.84 8.37 -8.43
CA GLU A 224 -10.81 8.74 -9.41
C GLU A 224 -9.51 9.28 -8.77
N GLU A 225 -9.63 10.12 -7.74
CA GLU A 225 -8.49 10.68 -6.99
C GLU A 225 -7.60 9.64 -6.29
N PHE A 226 -8.06 8.39 -6.16
CA PHE A 226 -7.33 7.28 -5.55
C PHE A 226 -6.96 6.20 -6.56
N LYS A 227 -7.16 6.43 -7.87
CA LYS A 227 -6.71 5.51 -8.91
C LYS A 227 -5.24 5.77 -9.26
N VAL A 228 -4.39 5.52 -8.28
CA VAL A 228 -2.94 5.69 -8.39
C VAL A 228 -2.26 4.32 -8.41
N LEU A 229 -1.18 4.19 -9.17
CA LEU A 229 -0.31 3.01 -9.11
C LEU A 229 0.70 3.16 -7.96
N GLY A 230 1.20 2.06 -7.43
CA GLY A 230 2.26 2.04 -6.42
C GLY A 230 1.89 1.27 -5.16
N HIS A 231 2.90 1.03 -4.32
CA HIS A 231 2.73 0.26 -3.08
C HIS A 231 1.84 1.00 -2.08
N GLY A 232 0.84 0.29 -1.55
CA GLY A 232 -0.05 0.77 -0.49
C GLY A 232 0.03 -0.15 0.72
N ILE A 233 -1.08 -0.81 1.04
CA ILE A 233 -1.15 -1.73 2.18
C ILE A 233 -0.46 -3.05 1.81
N ASN A 234 0.54 -3.45 2.61
CA ASN A 234 1.39 -4.61 2.32
C ASN A 234 0.62 -5.92 2.10
N GLU A 235 -0.46 -6.13 2.86
CA GLU A 235 -1.32 -7.31 2.69
C GLU A 235 -1.87 -7.43 1.26
N TYR A 236 -2.28 -6.31 0.65
CA TYR A 236 -2.82 -6.31 -0.72
C TYR A 236 -1.71 -6.41 -1.77
N THR A 237 -0.55 -5.78 -1.56
CA THR A 237 0.63 -6.00 -2.40
C THR A 237 0.95 -7.49 -2.53
N GLY A 238 0.89 -8.24 -1.43
CA GLY A 238 1.05 -9.69 -1.45
C GLY A 238 -0.02 -10.40 -2.29
N ARG A 239 -1.29 -9.99 -2.19
CA ARG A 239 -2.40 -10.58 -2.96
C ARG A 239 -2.30 -10.28 -4.45
N TYR A 240 -1.92 -9.07 -4.84
CA TYR A 240 -1.79 -8.66 -6.25
C TYR A 240 -0.70 -9.45 -6.99
N ASN A 241 0.29 -9.96 -6.26
CA ASN A 241 1.39 -10.75 -6.81
C ASN A 241 1.10 -12.26 -6.84
N LEU A 242 -0.07 -12.73 -6.39
CA LEU A 242 -0.43 -14.15 -6.43
C LEU A 242 -1.18 -14.47 -7.73
N ASP A 243 -0.52 -15.17 -8.65
CA ASP A 243 -1.08 -15.58 -9.96
C ASP A 243 -2.40 -16.35 -9.85
N GLU A 244 -2.62 -17.02 -8.72
CA GLU A 244 -3.79 -17.84 -8.46
C GLU A 244 -5.03 -16.98 -8.11
N ILE A 245 -4.81 -15.71 -7.73
CA ILE A 245 -5.84 -14.71 -7.49
C ILE A 245 -5.97 -13.83 -8.73
N THR A 246 -6.98 -14.10 -9.55
CA THR A 246 -7.18 -13.42 -10.84
C THR A 246 -8.20 -12.28 -10.74
N LEU A 247 -8.54 -11.83 -9.53
CA LEU A 247 -9.54 -10.77 -9.30
C LEU A 247 -8.94 -9.37 -9.31
N TYR A 248 -7.62 -9.27 -9.16
CA TYR A 248 -6.91 -8.00 -9.05
C TYR A 248 -5.94 -7.84 -10.20
N ASP A 249 -5.84 -6.62 -10.69
CA ASP A 249 -4.68 -6.19 -11.46
C ASP A 249 -3.51 -5.90 -10.51
N GLN A 250 -2.32 -5.68 -11.07
CA GLN A 250 -1.11 -5.39 -10.32
C GLN A 250 -0.99 -3.91 -9.94
N TYR A 251 -1.94 -3.39 -9.16
CA TYR A 251 -2.00 -1.97 -8.76
C TYR A 251 -0.76 -1.48 -8.01
N ASN A 252 0.00 -2.39 -7.41
CA ASN A 252 1.24 -2.10 -6.70
C ASN A 252 2.43 -1.76 -7.62
N LYS A 253 2.39 -2.13 -8.91
CA LYS A 253 3.50 -1.95 -9.84
C LYS A 253 3.40 -0.58 -10.50
N HIS A 254 4.50 0.16 -10.51
CA HIS A 254 4.53 1.50 -11.10
C HIS A 254 4.40 1.50 -12.63
N HIS A 255 4.77 0.38 -13.27
CA HIS A 255 4.70 0.18 -14.71
C HIS A 255 3.42 -0.51 -15.20
N ALA A 256 2.45 -0.85 -14.32
CA ALA A 256 1.25 -1.56 -14.74
C ALA A 256 0.36 -0.73 -15.68
N GLU A 257 -0.17 -1.37 -16.73
CA GLU A 257 -1.12 -0.76 -17.66
C GLU A 257 -2.57 -1.06 -17.24
N ILE A 258 -3.12 -0.26 -16.34
CA ILE A 258 -4.48 -0.45 -15.82
C ILE A 258 -5.35 0.75 -16.22
N PRO A 259 -6.48 0.56 -16.91
CA PRO A 259 -7.35 1.66 -17.35
C PRO A 259 -7.78 2.57 -16.20
N GLY A 260 -7.43 3.86 -16.29
CA GLY A 260 -7.77 4.87 -15.31
C GLY A 260 -6.82 4.95 -14.11
N TYR A 261 -5.74 4.17 -14.08
CA TYR A 261 -4.70 4.26 -13.06
C TYR A 261 -3.41 4.83 -13.64
N SER A 262 -2.66 5.58 -12.83
CA SER A 262 -1.36 6.12 -13.24
C SER A 262 -0.38 6.29 -12.09
N LEU A 263 0.92 6.29 -12.42
CA LEU A 263 1.95 6.78 -11.51
C LEU A 263 1.89 8.32 -11.45
N GLU A 264 1.40 8.83 -10.32
CA GLU A 264 1.26 10.27 -10.13
C GLU A 264 2.48 10.93 -9.49
N TYR A 265 3.12 10.26 -8.54
CA TYR A 265 4.30 10.79 -7.86
C TYR A 265 5.52 10.80 -8.78
N ASN A 266 6.26 11.89 -8.75
CA ASN A 266 7.32 12.20 -9.71
C ASN A 266 8.72 12.30 -9.07
N TYR A 267 8.82 11.98 -7.78
CA TYR A 267 10.08 11.95 -7.04
C TYR A 267 10.88 13.26 -7.10
N GLY A 268 10.20 14.41 -7.21
CA GLY A 268 10.83 15.73 -7.33
C GLY A 268 11.52 15.98 -8.68
N LEU A 269 11.44 15.05 -9.63
CA LEU A 269 12.14 15.08 -10.92
C LEU A 269 11.21 15.20 -12.12
N GLY A 270 9.90 15.40 -11.90
CA GLY A 270 8.93 15.50 -12.98
C GLY A 270 8.83 14.19 -13.78
N ASP A 271 8.60 14.30 -15.10
CA ASP A 271 8.41 13.12 -15.94
C ASP A 271 9.62 12.17 -15.94
N TYR A 272 10.84 12.72 -15.80
CA TYR A 272 12.07 11.93 -15.63
C TYR A 272 11.99 10.98 -14.43
N GLY A 273 11.55 11.50 -13.26
CA GLY A 273 11.42 10.68 -12.05
C GLY A 273 10.43 9.55 -12.24
N LYS A 274 9.31 9.81 -12.92
CA LYS A 274 8.32 8.77 -13.24
C LYS A 274 8.87 7.69 -14.14
N SER A 275 9.60 8.06 -15.19
CA SER A 275 10.20 7.12 -16.13
C SER A 275 11.21 6.21 -15.45
N ILE A 276 12.10 6.79 -14.63
CA ILE A 276 13.11 6.03 -13.89
C ILE A 276 12.46 5.08 -12.87
N THR A 277 11.48 5.53 -12.09
CA THR A 277 10.79 4.65 -11.14
C THR A 277 10.08 3.50 -11.84
N LYS A 278 9.38 3.76 -12.95
CA LYS A 278 8.74 2.70 -13.75
C LYS A 278 9.77 1.68 -14.19
N LEU A 279 10.88 2.15 -14.75
CA LEU A 279 11.92 1.27 -15.25
C LEU A 279 12.57 0.45 -14.14
N GLN A 280 12.96 1.06 -13.03
CA GLN A 280 13.56 0.36 -11.89
C GLN A 280 12.66 -0.78 -11.41
N THR A 281 11.37 -0.50 -11.19
CA THR A 281 10.44 -1.54 -10.75
C THR A 281 10.17 -2.61 -11.80
N LEU A 282 10.37 -2.30 -13.08
CA LEU A 282 10.21 -3.28 -14.15
C LEU A 282 11.46 -4.16 -14.27
N THR A 283 12.66 -3.60 -14.15
CA THR A 283 13.91 -4.36 -14.18
C THR A 283 14.04 -5.28 -12.97
N ASP A 284 13.47 -4.92 -11.82
CA ASP A 284 13.41 -5.82 -10.64
C ASP A 284 12.64 -7.13 -10.91
N GLU A 285 11.87 -7.21 -12.00
CA GLU A 285 10.95 -8.31 -12.33
C GLU A 285 11.15 -8.89 -13.73
N ASP A 286 12.01 -8.27 -14.54
CA ASP A 286 12.27 -8.62 -15.94
C ASP A 286 13.78 -8.77 -16.17
N ASP A 287 14.29 -9.97 -15.86
CA ASP A 287 15.69 -10.34 -16.03
C ASP A 287 16.21 -10.07 -17.47
N GLU A 288 15.36 -10.21 -18.50
CA GLU A 288 15.76 -9.95 -19.90
C GLU A 288 16.01 -8.46 -20.12
N LEU A 289 15.12 -7.60 -19.64
CA LEU A 289 15.29 -6.15 -19.73
C LEU A 289 16.47 -5.67 -18.88
N GLU A 290 16.63 -6.21 -17.67
CA GLU A 290 17.77 -5.91 -16.79
C GLU A 290 19.09 -6.24 -17.50
N GLU A 291 19.27 -7.49 -17.95
CA GLU A 291 20.48 -7.94 -18.66
C GLU A 291 20.76 -7.11 -19.93
N ALA A 292 19.71 -6.74 -20.67
CA ALA A 292 19.84 -5.92 -21.87
C ALA A 292 20.32 -4.50 -21.55
N ILE A 293 19.80 -3.87 -20.49
CA ILE A 293 20.24 -2.54 -20.04
C ILE A 293 21.68 -2.58 -19.53
N GLU A 294 22.02 -3.59 -18.71
CA GLU A 294 23.39 -3.77 -18.22
C GLU A 294 24.38 -3.94 -19.38
N THR A 295 24.03 -4.74 -20.39
CA THR A 295 24.85 -4.93 -21.60
C THR A 295 25.13 -3.60 -22.30
N VAL A 296 24.11 -2.75 -22.45
CA VAL A 296 24.29 -1.42 -23.06
C VAL A 296 25.21 -0.55 -22.20
N LEU A 297 25.04 -0.54 -20.87
CA LEU A 297 25.87 0.23 -19.95
C LEU A 297 27.34 -0.21 -19.96
N GLU A 298 27.61 -1.52 -20.07
CA GLU A 298 28.97 -2.07 -20.06
C GLU A 298 29.68 -1.94 -21.41
N THR A 299 28.96 -2.14 -22.51
CA THR A 299 29.56 -2.32 -23.84
C THR A 299 29.25 -1.19 -24.83
N GLY A 300 28.17 -0.44 -24.59
CA GLY A 300 27.60 0.50 -25.56
C GLY A 300 26.91 -0.17 -26.76
N GLU A 301 26.81 -1.50 -26.78
CA GLU A 301 26.13 -2.28 -27.82
C GLU A 301 24.73 -2.72 -27.35
N GLY A 302 23.82 -3.02 -28.28
CA GLY A 302 22.49 -3.56 -27.93
C GLY A 302 21.35 -2.54 -27.76
N ILE A 303 21.60 -1.24 -27.99
CA ILE A 303 20.59 -0.17 -27.85
C ILE A 303 19.27 -0.51 -28.56
N GLY A 304 19.32 -1.02 -29.79
CA GLY A 304 18.11 -1.36 -30.55
C GLY A 304 17.25 -2.43 -29.88
N HIS A 305 17.88 -3.40 -29.20
CA HIS A 305 17.15 -4.44 -28.47
C HIS A 305 16.46 -3.87 -27.22
N VAL A 306 17.13 -3.00 -26.47
CA VAL A 306 16.51 -2.32 -25.31
C VAL A 306 15.32 -1.46 -25.74
N LEU A 307 15.44 -0.72 -26.86
CA LEU A 307 14.32 0.07 -27.39
C LEU A 307 13.11 -0.81 -27.77
N GLU A 308 13.34 -1.97 -28.40
CA GLU A 308 12.29 -2.94 -28.71
C GLU A 308 11.62 -3.45 -27.43
N LEU A 309 12.41 -3.85 -26.42
CA LEU A 309 11.86 -4.34 -25.15
C LEU A 309 11.01 -3.28 -24.44
N LEU A 310 11.49 -2.03 -24.37
CA LEU A 310 10.76 -0.91 -23.77
C LEU A 310 9.44 -0.62 -24.51
N GLU A 311 9.42 -0.68 -25.84
CA GLU A 311 8.18 -0.52 -26.62
C GLU A 311 7.19 -1.65 -26.33
N GLU A 312 7.66 -2.90 -26.27
CA GLU A 312 6.82 -4.07 -25.89
C GLU A 312 6.24 -3.95 -24.47
N ARG A 313 6.90 -3.19 -23.60
CA ARG A 313 6.55 -3.00 -22.18
C ARG A 313 5.81 -1.68 -21.92
N GLY A 314 5.32 -1.02 -22.98
CA GLY A 314 4.39 0.10 -22.85
C GLY A 314 5.03 1.47 -22.62
N PHE A 315 6.34 1.62 -22.88
CA PHE A 315 6.96 2.94 -22.82
C PHE A 315 6.63 3.75 -24.08
N ASP A 316 5.92 4.87 -23.91
CA ASP A 316 5.50 5.75 -25.01
C ASP A 316 6.67 6.39 -25.78
N ASP A 317 7.81 6.62 -25.11
CA ASP A 317 9.05 7.14 -25.71
C ASP A 317 10.27 6.32 -25.21
N PRO A 318 10.54 5.16 -25.84
CA PRO A 318 11.67 4.31 -25.47
C PRO A 318 13.04 5.00 -25.58
N GLU A 319 13.20 5.91 -26.55
CA GLU A 319 14.46 6.63 -26.75
C GLU A 319 14.73 7.62 -25.61
N ALA A 320 13.73 8.42 -25.23
CA ALA A 320 13.85 9.32 -24.09
C ALA A 320 14.09 8.54 -22.78
N THR A 321 13.35 7.45 -22.58
CA THR A 321 13.51 6.58 -21.40
C THR A 321 14.93 6.02 -21.32
N LEU A 322 15.50 5.55 -22.43
CA LEU A 322 16.85 5.01 -22.44
C LEU A 322 17.91 6.10 -22.22
N ILE A 323 17.73 7.30 -22.79
CA ILE A 323 18.62 8.45 -22.54
C ILE A 323 18.64 8.81 -21.06
N ASP A 324 17.47 8.79 -20.42
CA ASP A 324 17.32 9.11 -19.00
C ASP A 324 18.11 8.16 -18.09
N VAL A 325 18.27 6.91 -18.52
CA VAL A 325 18.97 5.82 -17.81
C VAL A 325 20.47 5.85 -18.06
N LEU A 326 20.88 5.98 -19.34
CA LEU A 326 22.29 5.97 -19.73
C LEU A 326 23.01 7.27 -19.31
N GLY A 327 22.24 8.32 -19.02
CA GLY A 327 22.76 9.67 -18.82
C GLY A 327 23.17 10.33 -20.15
N PRO A 328 23.33 11.67 -20.14
CA PRO A 328 23.66 12.44 -21.33
C PRO A 328 25.08 12.22 -21.89
#